data_AF-A0A0S8F465-F1
#
_entry.id   AF-A0A0S8F465-F1
#
_cell.length_a   1.000
_cell.length_b   1.000
_cell.length_c   1.000
_cell.angle_alpha   90.00
_cell.angle_beta   90.00
_cell.angle_gamma   90.00
#
_symmetry.space_group_name_H-M   'P 1'
#
loop_
_entity.id
_entity.type
_entity.pdbx_description
1 polymer ?
#
loop_
_entity_poly.entity_id
_entity_poly.type
_entity_poly.pdbx_seq_one_letter_code
_entity_poly.pdbx_strand_id
1 'polypeptide(L)'
;MAATTYTGNGSTQSILNSNNTTTSVSFQPDLVWLKARNSATSNYLFDAVRGVSNYLISDSTAAEATAGNTLTAFNSNGFSLSSSAGVNFNTNTYIAWQWKAGGSTSTNTSGTITSTVSVNATAGFSVVTWTGTGASGASVGHGLSTLPQFVIIKKRNVAENWYVAAYATQGLNYAYHLFLNTTGALSASNDPYLLSGQSSLTSSTLALADGTSNNGGNQNGTTYVAYCWTPISGYSAFGSYTGNGSTDGPFIYTGFRPRWVMVKGTAITSWYVWDSSRATYNVMNETLYPNLSNAESGSGGIIDFLSNGFKLRTTASDLNSSGATQIYAAFAENPFKYALAR
;
A
#
# COMPACT_ATOMS: atom_id res chain seq x y z
N MET A 1 -1.18 3.80 11.24
CA MET A 1 -1.41 4.53 9.98
C MET A 1 -2.41 5.65 10.23
N ALA A 2 -2.46 6.69 9.39
CA ALA A 2 -3.50 7.73 9.41
C ALA A 2 -4.15 7.86 8.03
N ALA A 3 -5.43 8.23 7.99
CA ALA A 3 -6.19 8.50 6.77
C ALA A 3 -6.80 9.88 6.93
N THR A 4 -6.33 10.85 6.14
CA THR A 4 -6.64 12.26 6.32
C THR A 4 -7.21 12.87 5.05
N THR A 5 -8.39 13.44 5.15
CA THR A 5 -8.98 14.22 4.06
C THR A 5 -8.56 15.68 4.14
N TYR A 6 -8.41 16.34 2.99
CA TYR A 6 -8.22 17.78 2.91
C TYR A 6 -8.78 18.33 1.58
N THR A 7 -8.96 19.64 1.52
CA THR A 7 -9.33 20.36 0.30
C THR A 7 -8.11 21.12 -0.20
N GLY A 8 -7.80 20.95 -1.48
CA GLY A 8 -6.69 21.64 -2.10
C GLY A 8 -6.96 23.15 -2.19
N ASN A 9 -5.90 23.93 -2.04
CA ASN A 9 -5.96 25.39 -2.02
C ASN A 9 -5.09 26.05 -3.10
N GLY A 10 -4.42 25.27 -3.96
CA GLY A 10 -3.53 25.78 -5.01
C GLY A 10 -2.30 26.54 -4.52
N SER A 11 -1.98 26.47 -3.22
CA SER A 11 -0.89 27.20 -2.56
C SER A 11 -0.18 26.29 -1.56
N THR A 12 0.72 26.79 -0.72
CA THR A 12 1.31 25.98 0.36
C THR A 12 0.26 25.58 1.40
N GLN A 13 0.27 24.34 1.86
CA GLN A 13 -0.60 23.87 2.94
C GLN A 13 0.06 22.74 3.74
N SER A 14 -0.14 22.74 5.07
CA SER A 14 0.23 21.61 5.93
C SER A 14 -0.99 20.76 6.24
N ILE A 15 -0.85 19.45 6.04
CA ILE A 15 -1.89 18.46 6.31
C ILE A 15 -1.48 17.71 7.56
N LEU A 16 -2.28 17.86 8.63
CA LEU A 16 -2.04 17.18 9.91
C LEU A 16 -2.66 15.80 9.87
N ASN A 17 -1.92 14.78 10.30
CA ASN A 17 -2.40 13.40 10.29
C ASN A 17 -3.54 13.14 11.29
N SER A 18 -3.69 14.01 12.30
CA SER A 18 -4.81 14.02 13.24
C SER A 18 -6.13 14.50 12.63
N ASN A 19 -6.10 15.17 11.47
CA ASN A 19 -7.31 15.69 10.84
C ASN A 19 -8.27 14.55 10.47
N ASN A 20 -9.55 14.70 10.79
CA ASN A 20 -10.61 13.73 10.53
C ASN A 20 -10.36 12.33 11.13
N THR A 21 -9.63 12.28 12.24
CA THR A 21 -9.44 11.05 13.01
C THR A 21 -10.05 11.23 14.40
N THR A 22 -10.78 10.22 14.86
CA THR A 22 -11.35 10.16 16.22
C THR A 22 -10.29 9.90 17.29
N THR A 23 -9.06 9.60 16.87
CA THR A 23 -7.93 9.33 17.75
C THR A 23 -6.79 10.28 17.48
N SER A 24 -6.14 10.72 18.55
CA SER A 24 -5.00 11.63 18.54
C SER A 24 -3.76 10.95 17.95
N VAL A 25 -3.79 10.67 16.65
CA VAL A 25 -2.63 10.24 15.87
C VAL A 25 -1.79 11.47 15.54
N SER A 26 -0.51 11.43 15.92
CA SER A 26 0.48 12.47 15.60
C SER A 26 1.83 11.79 15.40
N PHE A 27 2.37 11.90 14.19
CA PHE A 27 3.62 11.25 13.79
C PHE A 27 4.13 11.81 12.47
N GLN A 28 5.44 11.73 12.25
CA GLN A 28 6.02 11.90 10.92
C GLN A 28 5.74 10.68 10.05
N PRO A 29 5.05 10.86 8.90
CA PRO A 29 4.83 9.77 7.96
C PRO A 29 6.12 9.47 7.21
N ASP A 30 6.38 8.18 7.00
CA ASP A 30 7.42 7.68 6.13
C ASP A 30 6.89 7.29 4.76
N LEU A 31 5.58 7.08 4.61
CA LEU A 31 4.89 6.92 3.34
C LEU A 31 3.61 7.77 3.35
N VAL A 32 3.41 8.56 2.29
CA VAL A 32 2.18 9.30 2.00
C VAL A 32 1.67 8.86 0.64
N TRP A 33 0.50 8.22 0.61
CA TRP A 33 -0.22 7.83 -0.60
C TRP A 33 -1.47 8.70 -0.74
N LEU A 34 -1.47 9.54 -1.76
CA LEU A 34 -2.42 10.63 -1.97
C LEU A 34 -3.30 10.36 -3.19
N LYS A 35 -4.61 10.59 -3.02
CA LYS A 35 -5.61 10.41 -4.08
C LYS A 35 -6.60 11.57 -4.11
N ALA A 36 -6.84 12.14 -5.29
CA ALA A 36 -7.96 13.06 -5.51
C ALA A 36 -9.29 12.31 -5.48
N ARG A 37 -10.29 12.87 -4.81
CA ARG A 37 -11.61 12.28 -4.60
C ARG A 37 -12.66 12.80 -5.57
N ASN A 38 -12.69 14.10 -5.85
CA ASN A 38 -13.71 14.69 -6.74
C ASN A 38 -13.22 14.97 -8.16
N SER A 39 -12.06 14.44 -8.56
CA SER A 39 -11.46 14.67 -9.88
C SER A 39 -10.72 13.43 -10.37
N ALA A 40 -10.70 13.25 -11.69
CA ALA A 40 -9.86 12.25 -12.35
C ALA A 40 -8.39 12.72 -12.31
N THR A 41 -7.63 12.24 -11.34
CA THR A 41 -6.23 12.61 -11.10
C THR A 41 -5.50 11.40 -10.52
N SER A 42 -4.32 11.15 -11.06
CA SER A 42 -3.45 10.04 -10.67
C SER A 42 -3.01 10.07 -9.21
N ASN A 43 -2.47 8.95 -8.75
CA ASN A 43 -2.29 8.65 -7.34
C ASN A 43 -0.81 8.85 -6.97
N TYR A 44 -0.50 9.81 -6.10
CA TYR A 44 0.88 10.18 -5.80
C TYR A 44 1.41 9.48 -4.55
N LEU A 45 2.60 8.87 -4.65
CA LEU A 45 3.28 8.20 -3.54
C LEU A 45 4.62 8.87 -3.25
N PHE A 46 4.74 9.36 -2.03
CA PHE A 46 5.96 9.95 -1.46
C PHE A 46 6.43 9.11 -0.28
N ASP A 47 7.75 9.00 -0.08
CA ASP A 47 8.29 8.44 1.16
C ASP A 47 9.56 9.16 1.63
N ALA A 48 9.82 9.03 2.93
CA ALA A 48 10.92 9.72 3.58
C ALA A 48 12.29 9.16 3.17
N VAL A 49 12.37 7.93 2.63
CA VAL A 49 13.65 7.32 2.19
C VAL A 49 14.12 7.96 0.89
N ARG A 50 13.19 8.21 -0.04
CA ARG A 50 13.46 8.89 -1.30
C ARG A 50 13.52 10.41 -1.17
N GLY A 51 12.90 10.95 -0.11
CA GLY A 51 12.91 12.38 0.20
C GLY A 51 11.74 13.15 -0.39
N VAL A 52 11.69 14.45 -0.08
CA VAL A 52 10.64 15.36 -0.56
C VAL A 52 10.73 15.59 -2.07
N SER A 53 9.66 16.06 -2.70
CA SER A 53 9.54 16.31 -4.16
C SER A 53 9.64 15.09 -5.08
N ASN A 54 10.20 13.96 -4.63
CA ASN A 54 10.27 12.71 -5.38
C ASN A 54 8.97 11.93 -5.22
N TYR A 55 8.33 11.60 -6.34
CA TYR A 55 7.06 10.88 -6.34
C TYR A 55 7.02 9.75 -7.36
N LEU A 56 6.16 8.78 -7.06
CA LEU A 56 5.75 7.74 -7.99
C LEU A 56 4.22 7.81 -8.16
N ILE A 57 3.73 7.24 -9.25
CA ILE A 57 2.30 7.20 -9.59
C ILE A 57 1.80 5.75 -9.61
N SER A 58 0.86 5.37 -8.75
CA SER A 58 0.45 3.96 -8.60
C SER A 58 -0.45 3.43 -9.71
N ASP A 59 -1.04 4.31 -10.52
CA ASP A 59 -1.85 3.98 -11.71
C ASP A 59 -1.05 4.06 -13.02
N SER A 60 0.30 4.08 -12.94
CA SER A 60 1.18 4.24 -14.10
C SER A 60 2.41 3.34 -14.04
N THR A 61 2.99 3.05 -15.21
CA THR A 61 4.32 2.43 -15.34
C THR A 61 5.46 3.44 -15.19
N ALA A 62 5.17 4.75 -15.20
CA ALA A 62 6.16 5.81 -15.19
C ALA A 62 7.27 5.58 -14.14
N ALA A 63 8.49 5.94 -14.51
CA ALA A 63 9.60 6.04 -13.59
C ALA A 63 9.32 7.12 -12.52
N GLU A 64 10.16 7.16 -11.49
CA GLU A 64 10.14 8.24 -10.51
C GLU A 64 10.33 9.59 -11.18
N ALA A 65 9.60 10.59 -10.69
CA ALA A 65 9.74 11.97 -11.10
C ALA A 65 9.95 12.87 -9.89
N THR A 66 10.55 14.03 -10.13
CA THR A 66 10.83 15.03 -9.12
C THR A 66 10.12 16.33 -9.47
N ALA A 67 9.31 16.86 -8.56
CA ALA A 67 8.65 18.15 -8.73
C ALA A 67 8.60 18.93 -7.41
N GLY A 68 9.35 20.05 -7.35
CA GLY A 68 9.50 20.88 -6.15
C GLY A 68 8.20 21.56 -5.68
N ASN A 69 7.16 21.59 -6.51
CA ASN A 69 5.85 22.13 -6.16
C ASN A 69 4.85 21.06 -5.65
N THR A 70 5.32 19.85 -5.33
CA THR A 70 4.49 18.76 -4.76
C THR A 70 4.61 18.68 -3.23
N LEU A 71 5.01 17.54 -2.65
CA LEU A 71 5.27 17.40 -1.21
C LEU A 71 6.61 18.05 -0.86
N THR A 72 6.59 18.98 0.09
CA THR A 72 7.74 19.79 0.48
C THR A 72 8.33 19.43 1.83
N ALA A 73 7.59 18.73 2.69
CA ALA A 73 8.10 18.28 3.99
C ALA A 73 7.34 17.08 4.55
N PHE A 74 8.08 16.20 5.24
CA PHE A 74 7.53 15.23 6.19
C PHE A 74 7.65 15.81 7.61
N ASN A 75 6.55 16.38 8.11
CA ASN A 75 6.51 17.07 9.40
C ASN A 75 6.35 16.06 10.54
N SER A 76 6.65 16.45 11.78
CA SER A 76 6.47 15.58 12.96
C SER A 76 5.03 15.11 13.22
N ASN A 77 4.04 15.76 12.58
CA ASN A 77 2.61 15.54 12.75
C ASN A 77 1.84 15.46 11.42
N GLY A 78 2.51 15.14 10.32
CA GLY A 78 1.89 15.08 8.99
C GLY A 78 2.86 15.46 7.88
N PHE A 79 2.39 16.21 6.89
CA PHE A 79 3.21 16.60 5.74
C PHE A 79 2.81 17.97 5.19
N SER A 80 3.68 18.58 4.40
CA SER A 80 3.41 19.86 3.73
C SER A 80 3.39 19.67 2.22
N LEU A 81 2.47 20.35 1.56
CA LEU A 81 2.32 20.42 0.12
C LEU A 81 2.58 21.85 -0.38
N SER A 82 2.94 21.96 -1.65
CA SER A 82 2.96 23.19 -2.43
C SER A 82 1.83 23.16 -3.47
N SER A 83 1.92 23.97 -4.53
CA SER A 83 0.79 24.34 -5.41
C SER A 83 0.46 23.36 -6.54
N SER A 84 1.13 22.20 -6.65
CA SER A 84 0.92 21.27 -7.76
C SER A 84 -0.51 20.75 -7.83
N ALA A 85 -1.11 20.83 -9.04
CA ALA A 85 -2.47 20.37 -9.30
C ALA A 85 -2.68 18.88 -9.03
N GLY A 86 -1.63 18.06 -9.15
CA GLY A 86 -1.71 16.62 -8.89
C GLY A 86 -2.04 16.28 -7.43
N VAL A 87 -1.67 17.17 -6.50
CA VAL A 87 -1.75 16.90 -5.05
C VAL A 87 -2.53 17.98 -4.27
N ASN A 88 -2.73 19.17 -4.83
CA ASN A 88 -3.26 20.31 -4.09
C ASN A 88 -3.96 21.34 -5.00
N PHE A 89 -4.66 20.90 -6.04
CA PHE A 89 -5.45 21.80 -6.89
C PHE A 89 -6.57 22.47 -6.09
N ASN A 90 -6.76 23.78 -6.28
CA ASN A 90 -7.81 24.52 -5.61
C ASN A 90 -9.18 23.87 -5.88
N THR A 91 -10.04 23.76 -4.87
CA THR A 91 -11.38 23.12 -4.93
C THR A 91 -11.41 21.59 -5.04
N ASN A 92 -10.29 20.93 -5.36
CA ASN A 92 -10.25 19.46 -5.36
C ASN A 92 -10.22 18.93 -3.92
N THR A 93 -10.96 17.86 -3.66
CA THR A 93 -10.90 17.14 -2.39
C THR A 93 -9.96 15.96 -2.52
N TYR A 94 -9.25 15.64 -1.45
CA TYR A 94 -8.21 14.62 -1.43
C TYR A 94 -8.32 13.74 -0.20
N ILE A 95 -7.72 12.54 -0.28
CA ILE A 95 -7.40 11.66 0.84
C ILE A 95 -5.89 11.36 0.81
N ALA A 96 -5.27 11.33 1.97
CA ALA A 96 -3.89 10.89 2.15
C ALA A 96 -3.81 9.78 3.18
N TRP A 97 -3.43 8.58 2.74
CA TRP A 97 -3.11 7.46 3.61
C TRP A 97 -1.62 7.49 3.97
N GLN A 98 -1.34 7.37 5.26
CA GLN A 98 -0.05 7.69 5.84
C GLN A 98 0.43 6.54 6.73
N TRP A 99 1.64 6.05 6.49
CA TRP A 99 2.27 5.02 7.32
C TRP A 99 3.54 5.57 7.98
N LYS A 100 3.75 5.18 9.23
CA LYS A 100 4.94 5.49 10.02
C LYS A 100 5.89 4.29 9.98
N ALA A 101 7.07 4.49 9.42
CA ALA A 101 8.20 3.59 9.55
C ALA A 101 9.15 4.18 10.64
N GLY A 102 10.45 4.21 10.38
CA GLY A 102 11.45 4.62 11.37
C GLY A 102 11.50 6.12 11.65
N GLY A 103 10.95 6.99 10.78
CA GLY A 103 11.12 8.44 10.83
C GLY A 103 12.54 8.92 10.48
N SER A 104 13.43 8.01 10.12
CA SER A 104 14.79 8.29 9.67
C SER A 104 15.29 7.13 8.82
N THR A 105 16.22 7.41 7.90
CA THR A 105 16.85 6.38 7.09
C THR A 105 18.07 5.77 7.78
N SER A 106 18.36 4.52 7.47
CA SER A 106 19.56 3.81 7.92
C SER A 106 20.03 2.85 6.83
N THR A 107 21.33 2.55 6.83
CA THR A 107 21.90 1.52 5.96
C THR A 107 21.59 0.13 6.53
N ASN A 108 21.16 -0.79 5.67
CA ASN A 108 20.94 -2.18 6.02
C ASN A 108 21.82 -3.09 5.15
N THR A 109 22.67 -3.86 5.81
CA THR A 109 23.63 -4.79 5.19
C THR A 109 23.19 -6.25 5.29
N SER A 110 21.93 -6.50 5.68
CA SER A 110 21.33 -7.83 5.58
C SER A 110 21.09 -8.16 4.11
N GLY A 111 21.48 -9.35 3.67
CA GLY A 111 21.45 -9.74 2.26
C GLY A 111 22.75 -9.41 1.54
N THR A 112 22.77 -9.58 0.22
CA THR A 112 23.98 -9.42 -0.61
C THR A 112 24.10 -8.03 -1.24
N ILE A 113 23.01 -7.27 -1.29
CA ILE A 113 22.98 -5.87 -1.73
C ILE A 113 22.65 -5.00 -0.54
N THR A 114 23.50 -4.00 -0.28
CA THR A 114 23.23 -3.00 0.75
C THR A 114 22.01 -2.16 0.36
N SER A 115 21.01 -2.10 1.24
CA SER A 115 19.81 -1.29 1.06
C SER A 115 19.81 -0.09 1.99
N THR A 116 19.01 0.93 1.68
CA THR A 116 18.65 2.01 2.60
C THR A 116 17.22 1.81 3.06
N VAL A 117 16.99 1.82 4.38
CA VAL A 117 15.69 1.50 4.97
C VAL A 117 15.21 2.56 5.95
N SER A 118 13.90 2.73 6.04
CA SER A 118 13.21 3.28 7.21
C SER A 118 12.27 2.21 7.74
N VAL A 119 12.32 1.89 9.03
CA VAL A 119 11.70 0.69 9.59
C VAL A 119 10.97 0.97 10.90
N ASN A 120 9.73 0.50 10.99
CA ASN A 120 8.99 0.33 12.23
C ASN A 120 8.55 -1.12 12.36
N ALA A 121 9.42 -1.96 12.92
CA ALA A 121 9.11 -3.38 13.12
C ALA A 121 7.93 -3.59 14.09
N THR A 122 7.72 -2.67 15.04
CA THR A 122 6.58 -2.74 15.98
C THR A 122 5.24 -2.55 15.26
N ALA A 123 5.17 -1.64 14.28
CA ALA A 123 4.00 -1.47 13.43
C ALA A 123 4.05 -2.34 12.16
N GLY A 124 5.07 -3.19 12.03
CA GLY A 124 5.24 -4.09 10.91
C GLY A 124 5.36 -3.43 9.54
N PHE A 125 6.02 -2.26 9.44
CA PHE A 125 6.16 -1.52 8.18
C PHE A 125 7.59 -1.06 7.92
N SER A 126 8.06 -1.24 6.68
CA SER A 126 9.35 -0.73 6.22
C SER A 126 9.29 -0.19 4.80
N VAL A 127 10.05 0.88 4.55
CA VAL A 127 10.39 1.40 3.22
C VAL A 127 11.84 1.01 2.94
N VAL A 128 12.10 0.40 1.78
CA VAL A 128 13.42 -0.15 1.40
C VAL A 128 13.79 0.37 0.02
N THR A 129 15.00 0.89 -0.16
CA THR A 129 15.53 1.25 -1.48
C THR A 129 16.87 0.59 -1.74
N TRP A 130 17.13 0.22 -3.00
CA TRP A 130 18.40 -0.35 -3.44
C TRP A 130 18.67 -0.02 -4.91
N THR A 131 19.87 -0.34 -5.34
CA THR A 131 20.28 -0.38 -6.75
C THR A 131 20.63 -1.82 -7.10
N GLY A 132 20.02 -2.35 -8.17
CA GLY A 132 20.27 -3.70 -8.62
C GLY A 132 21.69 -3.87 -9.17
N THR A 133 22.26 -5.06 -9.00
CA THR A 133 23.65 -5.38 -9.37
C THR A 133 23.75 -6.34 -10.56
N GLY A 134 22.64 -6.93 -11.01
CA GLY A 134 22.62 -7.97 -12.03
C GLY A 134 23.10 -9.34 -11.54
N ALA A 135 23.56 -9.46 -10.29
CA ALA A 135 24.05 -10.72 -9.73
C ALA A 135 22.90 -11.71 -9.47
N SER A 136 23.08 -12.97 -9.87
CA SER A 136 22.15 -14.04 -9.55
C SER A 136 22.13 -14.33 -8.04
N GLY A 137 20.96 -14.72 -7.51
CA GLY A 137 20.78 -15.03 -6.08
C GLY A 137 20.90 -13.82 -5.15
N ALA A 138 20.73 -12.60 -5.67
CA ALA A 138 20.84 -11.40 -4.85
C ALA A 138 19.70 -11.27 -3.84
N SER A 139 19.96 -10.54 -2.75
CA SER A 139 18.95 -10.22 -1.74
C SER A 139 19.20 -8.86 -1.10
N VAL A 140 18.14 -8.26 -0.59
CA VAL A 140 18.17 -6.97 0.13
C VAL A 140 17.50 -7.09 1.49
N GLY A 141 18.05 -6.41 2.49
CA GLY A 141 17.49 -6.37 3.83
C GLY A 141 16.27 -5.45 3.92
N HIS A 142 15.19 -5.92 4.55
CA HIS A 142 13.99 -5.10 4.82
C HIS A 142 13.84 -4.68 6.29
N GLY A 143 14.56 -5.32 7.21
CA GLY A 143 14.69 -4.87 8.61
C GLY A 143 13.51 -5.15 9.55
N LEU A 144 12.46 -5.85 9.10
CA LEU A 144 11.25 -6.10 9.92
C LEU A 144 11.42 -7.20 10.97
N SER A 145 12.46 -8.01 10.88
CA SER A 145 12.69 -9.19 11.75
C SER A 145 11.53 -10.18 11.80
N THR A 146 10.57 -10.08 10.87
CA THR A 146 9.40 -10.94 10.69
C THR A 146 9.05 -10.94 9.21
N LEU A 147 8.54 -12.07 8.73
CA LEU A 147 8.20 -12.27 7.33
C LEU A 147 7.14 -11.25 6.86
N PRO A 148 7.41 -10.47 5.79
CA PRO A 148 6.39 -9.63 5.16
C PRO A 148 5.31 -10.49 4.46
N GLN A 149 4.04 -10.12 4.60
CA GLN A 149 2.91 -10.78 3.93
C GLN A 149 2.27 -9.91 2.84
N PHE A 150 2.70 -8.67 2.71
CA PHE A 150 2.31 -7.79 1.61
C PHE A 150 3.51 -6.91 1.24
N VAL A 151 3.98 -7.02 0.01
CA VAL A 151 5.14 -6.31 -0.51
C VAL A 151 4.78 -5.70 -1.85
N ILE A 152 4.99 -4.39 -1.97
CA ILE A 152 4.85 -3.65 -3.22
C ILE A 152 6.24 -3.19 -3.65
N ILE A 153 6.64 -3.43 -4.90
CA ILE A 153 7.95 -3.05 -5.43
C ILE A 153 7.79 -2.26 -6.73
N LYS A 154 8.62 -1.22 -6.90
CA LYS A 154 8.63 -0.39 -8.11
C LYS A 154 10.05 -0.02 -8.54
N LYS A 155 10.31 -0.14 -9.84
CA LYS A 155 11.48 0.47 -10.50
C LYS A 155 11.34 1.98 -10.52
N ARG A 156 12.42 2.68 -10.17
CA ARG A 156 12.47 4.14 -10.01
C ARG A 156 13.12 4.85 -11.20
N ASN A 157 14.09 4.27 -11.89
CA ASN A 157 14.75 4.89 -13.05
C ASN A 157 14.38 4.27 -14.41
N VAL A 158 13.38 3.37 -14.44
CA VAL A 158 12.87 2.73 -15.67
C VAL A 158 11.35 2.63 -15.57
N ALA A 159 10.67 2.80 -16.70
CA ALA A 159 9.22 2.62 -16.78
C ALA A 159 8.87 1.13 -16.74
N GLU A 160 8.14 0.70 -15.71
CA GLU A 160 7.71 -0.68 -15.48
C GLU A 160 6.56 -0.71 -14.47
N ASN A 161 5.75 -1.77 -14.51
CA ASN A 161 4.65 -2.03 -13.60
C ASN A 161 5.09 -2.16 -12.14
N TRP A 162 4.13 -1.91 -11.24
CA TRP A 162 4.26 -2.06 -9.80
C TRP A 162 4.02 -3.49 -9.38
N TYR A 163 5.08 -4.21 -9.02
CA TYR A 163 4.98 -5.60 -8.60
C TYR A 163 4.34 -5.70 -7.21
N VAL A 164 3.37 -6.60 -7.04
CA VAL A 164 2.76 -6.91 -5.75
C VAL A 164 2.94 -8.39 -5.44
N ALA A 165 3.72 -8.67 -4.40
CA ALA A 165 3.75 -9.96 -3.72
C ALA A 165 2.86 -9.87 -2.49
N ALA A 166 1.71 -10.53 -2.55
CA ALA A 166 0.73 -10.55 -1.47
C ALA A 166 0.46 -11.98 -1.03
N TYR A 167 0.13 -12.14 0.25
CA TYR A 167 -0.40 -13.39 0.76
C TYR A 167 -1.76 -13.66 0.14
N ALA A 168 -1.84 -14.57 -0.84
CA ALA A 168 -3.12 -15.09 -1.31
C ALA A 168 -3.05 -16.41 -2.07
N THR A 169 -4.16 -17.15 -1.93
CA THR A 169 -4.61 -18.35 -2.66
C THR A 169 -3.95 -19.71 -2.37
N GLN A 170 -2.64 -19.82 -2.11
CA GLN A 170 -2.00 -21.15 -2.01
C GLN A 170 -1.08 -21.32 -0.78
N GLY A 171 -1.33 -20.55 0.29
CA GLY A 171 -0.30 -20.30 1.30
C GLY A 171 0.79 -19.39 0.74
N LEU A 172 1.95 -19.29 1.41
CA LEU A 172 3.09 -18.41 1.07
C LEU A 172 3.78 -18.79 -0.26
N ASN A 173 3.06 -18.85 -1.37
CA ASN A 173 3.65 -19.14 -2.67
C ASN A 173 3.86 -17.85 -3.47
N TYR A 174 5.00 -17.22 -3.21
CA TYR A 174 5.47 -16.01 -3.90
C TYR A 174 5.93 -16.27 -5.35
N ALA A 175 5.66 -17.47 -5.90
CA ALA A 175 5.70 -17.73 -7.33
C ALA A 175 4.52 -17.08 -8.10
N TYR A 176 3.67 -16.32 -7.42
CA TYR A 176 2.60 -15.56 -8.04
C TYR A 176 2.67 -14.10 -7.65
N HIS A 177 2.23 -13.25 -8.57
CA HIS A 177 2.21 -11.81 -8.37
C HIS A 177 1.02 -11.17 -9.05
N LEU A 178 0.73 -9.96 -8.60
CA LEU A 178 -0.17 -9.02 -9.25
C LEU A 178 0.60 -7.76 -9.62
N PHE A 179 -0.03 -6.90 -10.42
CA PHE A 179 0.47 -5.56 -10.67
C PHE A 179 -0.49 -4.52 -10.10
N LEU A 180 0.02 -3.61 -9.27
CA LEU A 180 -0.80 -2.59 -8.61
C LEU A 180 -1.43 -1.63 -9.62
N ASN A 181 -0.77 -1.34 -10.73
CA ASN A 181 -1.22 -0.35 -11.72
C ASN A 181 -2.04 -0.95 -12.85
N THR A 182 -2.51 -2.20 -12.73
CA THR A 182 -3.30 -2.87 -13.79
C THR A 182 -4.50 -3.60 -13.21
N THR A 183 -5.41 -4.02 -14.11
CA THR A 183 -6.51 -4.94 -13.77
C THR A 183 -6.12 -6.41 -13.91
N GLY A 184 -4.84 -6.71 -14.16
CA GLY A 184 -4.36 -8.06 -14.47
C GLY A 184 -4.77 -9.11 -13.43
N ALA A 185 -5.01 -10.32 -13.92
CA ALA A 185 -5.19 -11.50 -13.08
C ALA A 185 -3.86 -11.88 -12.41
N LEU A 186 -3.95 -12.74 -11.39
CA LEU A 186 -2.79 -13.35 -10.74
C LEU A 186 -1.95 -14.09 -11.78
N SER A 187 -0.66 -13.73 -11.88
CA SER A 187 0.26 -14.28 -12.87
C SER A 187 1.33 -15.14 -12.22
N ALA A 188 1.70 -16.25 -12.87
CA ALA A 188 2.82 -17.09 -12.46
C ALA A 188 4.16 -16.38 -12.76
N SER A 189 5.15 -16.61 -11.90
CA SER A 189 6.44 -15.92 -11.84
C SER A 189 7.42 -16.39 -12.93
N ASN A 190 7.08 -16.18 -14.19
CA ASN A 190 8.05 -16.35 -15.28
C ASN A 190 9.05 -15.15 -15.32
N ASP A 191 8.64 -13.99 -14.79
CA ASP A 191 9.40 -12.73 -14.76
C ASP A 191 9.26 -11.96 -13.42
N PRO A 192 9.58 -12.55 -12.25
CA PRO A 192 9.24 -11.90 -11.00
C PRO A 192 10.27 -10.84 -10.60
N TYR A 193 9.86 -9.85 -9.80
CA TYR A 193 10.83 -8.98 -9.11
C TYR A 193 11.53 -9.75 -7.98
N LEU A 194 10.84 -10.70 -7.35
CA LEU A 194 11.35 -11.55 -6.27
C LEU A 194 11.63 -12.96 -6.78
N LEU A 195 12.57 -13.67 -6.17
CA LEU A 195 12.79 -15.08 -6.54
C LEU A 195 11.52 -15.90 -6.26
N SER A 196 11.22 -16.92 -7.06
CA SER A 196 10.04 -17.77 -6.84
C SER A 196 10.26 -18.75 -5.67
N GLY A 197 9.19 -19.06 -4.94
CA GLY A 197 9.20 -20.03 -3.83
C GLY A 197 9.25 -19.40 -2.43
N GLN A 198 8.93 -20.20 -1.41
CA GLN A 198 8.76 -19.74 -0.02
C GLN A 198 10.06 -19.20 0.61
N SER A 199 11.22 -19.64 0.13
CA SER A 199 12.54 -19.18 0.57
C SER A 199 12.95 -17.81 0.02
N SER A 200 12.14 -17.19 -0.82
CA SER A 200 12.46 -15.88 -1.40
C SER A 200 12.17 -14.70 -0.49
N LEU A 201 11.39 -14.89 0.57
CA LEU A 201 11.16 -13.90 1.60
C LEU A 201 11.49 -14.54 2.93
N THR A 202 12.37 -13.92 3.68
CA THR A 202 12.73 -14.35 5.03
C THR A 202 12.24 -13.31 6.04
N SER A 203 12.53 -13.53 7.32
CA SER A 203 12.31 -12.50 8.34
C SER A 203 13.25 -11.29 8.21
N SER A 204 14.31 -11.39 7.41
CA SER A 204 15.36 -10.36 7.28
C SER A 204 15.55 -9.81 5.87
N THR A 205 15.29 -10.61 4.84
CA THR A 205 15.66 -10.31 3.45
C THR A 205 14.57 -10.62 2.45
N LEU A 206 14.54 -9.83 1.36
CA LEU A 206 13.85 -10.12 0.12
C LEU A 206 14.89 -10.69 -0.86
N ALA A 207 14.71 -11.92 -1.32
CA ALA A 207 15.49 -12.49 -2.41
C ALA A 207 14.95 -11.98 -3.74
N LEU A 208 15.84 -11.44 -4.55
CA LEU A 208 15.51 -10.80 -5.81
C LEU A 208 15.66 -11.81 -6.94
N ALA A 209 14.76 -11.73 -7.91
CA ALA A 209 14.94 -12.51 -9.13
C ALA A 209 16.16 -12.01 -9.91
N ASP A 210 16.72 -12.90 -10.74
CA ASP A 210 17.91 -12.62 -11.52
C ASP A 210 17.75 -11.35 -12.39
N GLY A 211 18.84 -10.58 -12.51
CA GLY A 211 18.89 -9.33 -13.25
C GLY A 211 19.15 -9.50 -14.74
N THR A 212 19.19 -10.74 -15.25
CA THR A 212 19.38 -11.06 -16.68
C THR A 212 18.14 -10.81 -17.52
N SER A 213 16.94 -10.75 -16.93
CA SER A 213 15.71 -10.35 -17.62
C SER A 213 15.42 -8.86 -17.40
N ASN A 214 14.87 -8.20 -18.43
CA ASN A 214 14.54 -6.76 -18.40
C ASN A 214 13.50 -6.40 -17.33
N ASN A 215 12.86 -7.38 -16.72
CA ASN A 215 11.74 -7.22 -15.78
C ASN A 215 12.08 -7.64 -14.35
N GLY A 216 13.33 -8.07 -14.07
CA GLY A 216 13.75 -8.57 -12.76
C GLY A 216 13.89 -7.48 -11.68
N GLY A 217 13.86 -7.89 -10.41
CA GLY A 217 14.05 -7.02 -9.25
C GLY A 217 15.50 -6.72 -8.90
N ASN A 218 16.45 -7.24 -9.68
CA ASN A 218 17.89 -7.01 -9.54
C ASN A 218 18.59 -6.59 -10.84
N GLN A 219 17.92 -5.89 -11.74
CA GLN A 219 18.56 -5.40 -12.98
C GLN A 219 19.70 -4.44 -12.65
N ASN A 220 20.86 -4.64 -13.28
CA ASN A 220 22.07 -3.88 -12.99
C ASN A 220 21.88 -2.37 -13.24
N GLY A 221 22.20 -1.54 -12.25
CA GLY A 221 22.05 -0.08 -12.33
C GLY A 221 20.61 0.42 -12.23
N THR A 222 19.62 -0.46 -12.16
CA THR A 222 18.22 -0.09 -11.93
C THR A 222 17.98 0.19 -10.46
N THR A 223 17.29 1.29 -10.16
CA THR A 223 16.96 1.68 -8.78
C THR A 223 15.55 1.23 -8.43
N TYR A 224 15.34 0.78 -7.19
CA TYR A 224 14.07 0.21 -6.74
C TYR A 224 13.64 0.80 -5.40
N VAL A 225 12.33 0.78 -5.14
CA VAL A 225 11.73 0.95 -3.82
C VAL A 225 10.79 -0.22 -3.54
N ALA A 226 10.80 -0.72 -2.30
CA ALA A 226 9.82 -1.65 -1.79
C ALA A 226 9.15 -1.12 -0.52
N TYR A 227 7.84 -1.34 -0.43
CA TYR A 227 7.04 -1.14 0.76
C TYR A 227 6.66 -2.53 1.29
N CYS A 228 7.13 -2.86 2.49
CA CYS A 228 6.92 -4.18 3.07
C CYS A 228 6.06 -4.07 4.33
N TRP A 229 5.03 -4.91 4.42
CA TRP A 229 4.19 -5.02 5.60
C TRP A 229 4.15 -6.45 6.12
N THR A 230 4.26 -6.59 7.44
CA THR A 230 4.04 -7.84 8.18
C THR A 230 2.78 -7.71 9.04
N PRO A 231 1.98 -8.77 9.25
CA PRO A 231 0.80 -8.71 10.09
C PRO A 231 1.20 -8.44 11.54
N ILE A 232 0.50 -7.49 12.17
CA ILE A 232 0.63 -7.19 13.60
C ILE A 232 -0.75 -7.39 14.21
N SER A 233 -0.83 -8.29 15.18
CA SER A 233 -2.10 -8.59 15.86
C SER A 233 -2.72 -7.32 16.43
N GLY A 234 -4.01 -7.09 16.14
CA GLY A 234 -4.74 -5.88 16.53
C GLY A 234 -4.41 -4.61 15.73
N TYR A 235 -3.54 -4.69 14.72
CA TYR A 235 -3.15 -3.53 13.90
C TYR A 235 -3.19 -3.75 12.39
N SER A 236 -2.63 -4.84 11.86
CA SER A 236 -2.59 -5.11 10.42
C SER A 236 -2.87 -6.59 10.13
N ALA A 237 -3.66 -6.85 9.08
CA ALA A 237 -4.03 -8.19 8.64
C ALA A 237 -3.96 -8.27 7.11
N PHE A 238 -3.42 -9.37 6.61
CA PHE A 238 -3.27 -9.67 5.18
C PHE A 238 -3.77 -11.08 4.95
N GLY A 239 -4.50 -11.31 3.86
CA GLY A 239 -5.12 -12.61 3.65
C GLY A 239 -5.89 -12.71 2.35
N SER A 240 -6.67 -13.78 2.25
CA SER A 240 -7.63 -13.98 1.17
C SER A 240 -8.99 -14.43 1.70
N TYR A 241 -10.03 -14.23 0.89
CA TYR A 241 -11.36 -14.77 1.12
C TYR A 241 -11.97 -15.27 -0.19
N THR A 242 -12.97 -16.13 -0.09
CA THR A 242 -13.72 -16.64 -1.24
C THR A 242 -15.07 -15.95 -1.29
N GLY A 243 -15.41 -15.37 -2.45
CA GLY A 243 -16.70 -14.75 -2.65
C GLY A 243 -17.83 -15.77 -2.67
N ASN A 244 -19.03 -15.35 -2.29
CA ASN A 244 -20.23 -16.20 -2.21
C ASN A 244 -21.39 -15.75 -3.13
N GLY A 245 -21.23 -14.66 -3.88
CA GLY A 245 -22.24 -14.14 -4.80
C GLY A 245 -23.50 -13.59 -4.12
N SER A 246 -23.46 -13.31 -2.82
CA SER A 246 -24.62 -12.85 -2.02
C SER A 246 -24.40 -11.46 -1.44
N THR A 247 -25.48 -10.67 -1.30
CA THR A 247 -25.44 -9.42 -0.52
C THR A 247 -25.25 -9.67 0.98
N ASP A 248 -25.54 -10.88 1.46
CA ASP A 248 -25.03 -11.37 2.74
C ASP A 248 -23.65 -12.01 2.52
N GLY A 249 -22.68 -11.15 2.21
CA GLY A 249 -21.35 -11.56 1.79
C GLY A 249 -20.50 -12.15 2.91
N PRO A 250 -19.31 -12.68 2.59
CA PRO A 250 -18.39 -13.21 3.58
C PRO A 250 -18.02 -12.16 4.62
N PHE A 251 -17.89 -12.62 5.87
CA PHE A 251 -17.25 -11.86 6.94
C PHE A 251 -15.78 -12.28 7.04
N ILE A 252 -14.90 -11.29 7.07
CA ILE A 252 -13.45 -11.46 7.18
C ILE A 252 -13.01 -10.91 8.53
N TYR A 253 -12.58 -11.81 9.42
CA TYR A 253 -12.03 -11.45 10.72
C TYR A 253 -10.61 -10.91 10.60
N THR A 254 -10.36 -9.71 11.12
CA THR A 254 -9.02 -9.10 11.18
C THR A 254 -8.53 -8.92 12.63
N GLY A 255 -9.42 -9.09 13.62
CA GLY A 255 -9.11 -8.88 15.04
C GLY A 255 -9.11 -7.41 15.46
N PHE A 256 -9.55 -6.50 14.60
CA PHE A 256 -9.67 -5.07 14.88
C PHE A 256 -10.72 -4.42 13.99
N ARG A 257 -11.18 -3.22 14.36
CA ARG A 257 -11.97 -2.37 13.46
C ARG A 257 -11.07 -1.76 12.39
N PRO A 258 -11.30 -2.01 11.09
CA PRO A 258 -10.46 -1.43 10.05
C PRO A 258 -10.59 0.10 9.98
N ARG A 259 -9.47 0.80 9.79
CA ARG A 259 -9.41 2.17 9.25
C ARG A 259 -9.43 2.15 7.74
N TRP A 260 -8.80 1.13 7.16
CA TRP A 260 -8.46 1.06 5.74
C TRP A 260 -8.47 -0.41 5.32
N VAL A 261 -9.10 -0.70 4.20
CA VAL A 261 -9.14 -2.03 3.57
C VAL A 261 -8.91 -1.86 2.08
N MET A 262 -7.97 -2.63 1.53
CA MET A 262 -7.79 -2.81 0.10
C MET A 262 -8.12 -4.24 -0.30
N VAL A 263 -8.84 -4.40 -1.39
CA VAL A 263 -9.23 -5.69 -1.98
C VAL A 263 -8.85 -5.75 -3.44
N LYS A 264 -8.44 -6.93 -3.90
CA LYS A 264 -8.20 -7.24 -5.31
C LYS A 264 -8.53 -8.71 -5.61
N GLY A 265 -9.21 -8.96 -6.73
CA GLY A 265 -9.45 -10.32 -7.20
C GLY A 265 -8.22 -10.94 -7.84
N THR A 266 -8.12 -12.26 -7.75
CA THR A 266 -7.08 -13.02 -8.46
C THR A 266 -7.40 -13.20 -9.96
N ALA A 267 -8.60 -12.82 -10.39
CA ALA A 267 -8.99 -12.67 -11.79
C ALA A 267 -8.81 -11.21 -12.28
N ILE A 268 -9.23 -10.94 -13.52
CA ILE A 268 -9.18 -9.59 -14.12
C ILE A 268 -10.16 -8.67 -13.38
N THR A 269 -9.64 -7.79 -12.53
CA THR A 269 -10.41 -6.94 -11.60
C THR A 269 -9.60 -5.70 -11.24
N SER A 270 -10.23 -4.59 -10.86
CA SER A 270 -9.51 -3.43 -10.33
C SER A 270 -9.05 -3.65 -8.89
N TRP A 271 -8.25 -2.72 -8.37
CA TRP A 271 -7.95 -2.61 -6.94
C TRP A 271 -8.97 -1.68 -6.30
N TYR A 272 -9.52 -2.05 -5.16
CA TYR A 272 -10.57 -1.29 -4.47
C TYR A 272 -10.12 -0.94 -3.07
N VAL A 273 -10.30 0.32 -2.67
CA VAL A 273 -9.94 0.83 -1.35
C VAL A 273 -11.11 1.54 -0.69
N TRP A 274 -11.33 1.17 0.57
CA TRP A 274 -12.22 1.86 1.48
C TRP A 274 -11.47 2.29 2.74
N ASP A 275 -11.88 3.41 3.32
CA ASP A 275 -11.40 3.83 4.64
C ASP A 275 -12.51 4.52 5.44
N SER A 276 -12.42 4.45 6.76
CA SER A 276 -13.46 5.00 7.64
C SER A 276 -13.37 6.52 7.83
N SER A 277 -12.33 7.19 7.33
CA SER A 277 -12.20 8.66 7.46
C SER A 277 -13.22 9.42 6.60
N ARG A 278 -13.82 8.73 5.62
CA ARG A 278 -14.77 9.28 4.64
C ARG A 278 -16.22 8.87 4.93
N ALA A 279 -16.46 8.05 5.95
CA ALA A 279 -17.77 7.49 6.25
C ALA A 279 -18.27 7.93 7.64
N THR A 280 -19.58 8.16 7.76
CA THR A 280 -20.23 8.53 9.03
C THR A 280 -20.74 7.33 9.83
N TYR A 281 -20.83 6.16 9.20
CA TYR A 281 -21.29 4.90 9.79
C TYR A 281 -20.33 3.75 9.43
N ASN A 282 -20.64 2.52 9.85
CA ASN A 282 -19.87 1.32 9.51
C ASN A 282 -19.93 0.95 8.02
N VAL A 283 -21.00 1.34 7.31
CA VAL A 283 -21.15 1.07 5.88
C VAL A 283 -20.24 2.00 5.08
N MET A 284 -19.34 1.44 4.28
CA MET A 284 -18.50 2.19 3.35
C MET A 284 -19.12 2.14 1.94
N ASN A 285 -19.46 3.31 1.41
CA ASN A 285 -20.00 3.46 0.05
C ASN A 285 -18.92 3.86 -0.95
N GLU A 286 -18.04 4.76 -0.53
CA GLU A 286 -17.13 5.48 -1.42
C GLU A 286 -15.84 4.70 -1.68
N THR A 287 -15.63 4.37 -2.93
CA THR A 287 -14.54 3.51 -3.39
C THR A 287 -13.47 4.34 -4.10
N LEU A 288 -12.20 4.03 -3.82
CA LEU A 288 -11.06 4.57 -4.54
C LEU A 288 -10.24 3.44 -5.17
N TYR A 289 -9.51 3.79 -6.23
CA TYR A 289 -8.83 2.83 -7.11
C TYR A 289 -7.33 3.12 -7.17
N PRO A 290 -6.48 2.35 -6.46
CA PRO A 290 -5.02 2.44 -6.54
C PRO A 290 -4.46 2.39 -7.96
N ASN A 291 -5.15 1.68 -8.86
CA ASN A 291 -4.73 1.40 -10.22
C ASN A 291 -5.35 2.32 -11.28
N LEU A 292 -6.18 3.28 -10.89
CA LEU A 292 -6.86 4.20 -11.81
C LEU A 292 -6.81 5.64 -11.30
N SER A 293 -6.92 6.59 -12.22
CA SER A 293 -7.01 8.02 -11.89
C SER A 293 -8.43 8.46 -11.53
N ASN A 294 -9.45 7.62 -11.74
CA ASN A 294 -10.86 7.93 -11.54
C ASN A 294 -11.14 8.67 -10.22
N ALA A 295 -12.11 9.57 -10.26
CA ALA A 295 -12.69 10.14 -9.06
C ALA A 295 -13.29 9.03 -8.17
N GLU A 296 -13.47 9.36 -6.90
CA GLU A 296 -14.25 8.59 -5.95
C GLU A 296 -15.62 8.27 -6.54
N SER A 297 -16.02 7.01 -6.35
CA SER A 297 -17.30 6.52 -6.87
C SER A 297 -17.92 5.60 -5.84
N GLY A 298 -19.23 5.73 -5.65
CA GLY A 298 -19.98 4.92 -4.70
C GLY A 298 -21.48 5.01 -4.92
N SER A 299 -22.12 3.85 -4.99
CA SER A 299 -23.52 3.70 -4.59
C SER A 299 -23.72 2.29 -4.00
N GLY A 300 -24.52 2.18 -2.94
CA GLY A 300 -25.03 0.88 -2.48
C GLY A 300 -24.24 0.11 -1.41
N GLY A 301 -23.45 0.75 -0.54
CA GLY A 301 -22.93 0.16 0.70
C GLY A 301 -22.22 -1.17 0.50
N ILE A 302 -21.00 -1.13 -0.03
CA ILE A 302 -20.28 -2.30 -0.56
C ILE A 302 -19.68 -3.17 0.54
N ILE A 303 -19.25 -2.55 1.64
CA ILE A 303 -18.51 -3.21 2.71
C ILE A 303 -18.85 -2.56 4.06
N ASP A 304 -19.06 -3.39 5.09
CA ASP A 304 -19.18 -2.97 6.47
C ASP A 304 -17.82 -3.07 7.18
N PHE A 305 -17.40 -2.00 7.84
CA PHE A 305 -16.29 -2.05 8.80
C PHE A 305 -16.86 -2.33 10.19
N LEU A 306 -16.62 -3.54 10.69
CA LEU A 306 -17.10 -4.05 11.96
C LEU A 306 -16.02 -3.91 13.04
N SER A 307 -16.34 -4.23 14.31
CA SER A 307 -15.40 -4.05 15.44
C SER A 307 -14.17 -4.97 15.37
N ASN A 308 -14.23 -6.05 14.61
CA ASN A 308 -13.23 -7.12 14.56
C ASN A 308 -12.91 -7.60 13.14
N GLY A 309 -13.34 -6.85 12.12
CA GLY A 309 -13.22 -7.27 10.73
C GLY A 309 -14.02 -6.42 9.77
N PHE A 310 -14.26 -6.97 8.59
CA PHE A 310 -15.14 -6.38 7.59
C PHE A 310 -16.05 -7.42 6.97
N LYS A 311 -17.20 -6.99 6.44
CA LYS A 311 -18.17 -7.87 5.78
C LYS A 311 -18.57 -7.29 4.44
N LEU A 312 -18.60 -8.11 3.39
CA LEU A 312 -19.12 -7.67 2.10
C LEU A 312 -20.64 -7.63 2.09
N ARG A 313 -21.18 -6.64 1.38
CA ARG A 313 -22.62 -6.39 1.22
C ARG A 313 -23.07 -6.40 -0.25
N THR A 314 -22.23 -6.90 -1.13
CA THR A 314 -22.38 -6.78 -2.58
C THR A 314 -22.35 -8.14 -3.27
N THR A 315 -22.99 -8.24 -4.42
CA THR A 315 -22.84 -9.37 -5.36
C THR A 315 -21.90 -9.04 -6.52
N ALA A 316 -21.26 -7.87 -6.51
CA ALA A 316 -20.37 -7.42 -7.58
C ALA A 316 -19.30 -8.47 -7.90
N SER A 317 -19.16 -8.80 -9.19
CA SER A 317 -18.26 -9.84 -9.68
C SER A 317 -16.82 -9.64 -9.23
N ASP A 318 -16.40 -8.37 -9.17
CA ASP A 318 -15.01 -8.01 -8.90
C ASP A 318 -14.62 -8.15 -7.43
N LEU A 319 -15.60 -8.30 -6.54
CA LEU A 319 -15.41 -8.29 -5.08
C LEU A 319 -15.97 -9.53 -4.39
N ASN A 320 -17.06 -10.10 -4.90
CA ASN A 320 -17.80 -11.18 -4.23
C ASN A 320 -18.38 -12.22 -5.20
N SER A 321 -17.80 -12.41 -6.39
CA SER A 321 -18.25 -13.51 -7.26
C SER A 321 -18.12 -14.87 -6.57
N SER A 322 -19.14 -15.73 -6.72
CA SER A 322 -19.19 -17.04 -6.04
C SER A 322 -18.00 -17.92 -6.44
N GLY A 323 -17.26 -18.42 -5.45
CA GLY A 323 -16.07 -19.24 -5.66
C GLY A 323 -14.81 -18.47 -6.08
N ALA A 324 -14.92 -17.18 -6.39
CA ALA A 324 -13.76 -16.37 -6.77
C ALA A 324 -12.91 -16.03 -5.54
N THR A 325 -11.59 -16.18 -5.65
CA THR A 325 -10.69 -15.78 -4.56
C THR A 325 -10.28 -14.33 -4.70
N GLN A 326 -10.28 -13.65 -3.55
CA GLN A 326 -9.96 -12.25 -3.39
C GLN A 326 -8.84 -12.13 -2.37
N ILE A 327 -7.97 -11.15 -2.54
CA ILE A 327 -6.87 -10.84 -1.63
C ILE A 327 -7.22 -9.56 -0.89
N TYR A 328 -6.74 -9.41 0.34
CA TYR A 328 -6.94 -8.18 1.10
C TYR A 328 -5.71 -7.76 1.91
N ALA A 329 -5.63 -6.46 2.14
CA ALA A 329 -4.78 -5.82 3.13
C ALA A 329 -5.66 -4.90 3.98
N ALA A 330 -5.55 -4.99 5.30
CA ALA A 330 -6.34 -4.21 6.24
C ALA A 330 -5.47 -3.63 7.35
N PHE A 331 -5.77 -2.39 7.76
CA PHE A 331 -5.12 -1.72 8.88
C PHE A 331 -6.16 -1.17 9.86
N ALA A 332 -5.85 -1.20 11.14
CA ALA A 332 -6.75 -0.81 12.22
C ALA A 332 -6.96 0.71 12.32
N GLU A 333 -8.19 1.10 12.67
CA GLU A 333 -8.58 2.44 13.10
C GLU A 333 -7.76 2.89 14.31
N ASN A 334 -7.61 1.99 15.26
CA ASN A 334 -6.80 2.17 16.45
C ASN A 334 -6.03 0.87 16.70
N PRO A 335 -4.71 0.93 16.95
CA PRO A 335 -3.98 -0.22 17.45
C PRO A 335 -4.45 -0.48 18.89
N PHE A 336 -5.55 -1.21 19.06
CA PHE A 336 -6.01 -1.61 20.39
C PHE A 336 -5.04 -2.66 20.93
N LYS A 337 -4.18 -2.27 21.86
CA LYS A 337 -3.46 -3.22 22.72
C LYS A 337 -4.18 -3.27 24.07
N TYR A 338 -5.19 -4.15 24.15
CA TYR A 338 -5.90 -4.61 25.33
C TYR A 338 -6.38 -3.55 26.35
N ALA A 339 -7.69 -3.31 26.39
CA ALA A 339 -8.37 -3.17 27.67
C ALA A 339 -9.20 -4.44 27.87
N LEU A 340 -8.67 -5.41 28.61
CA LEU A 340 -9.49 -6.46 29.18
C LEU A 340 -10.41 -5.76 30.19
N ALA A 341 -11.67 -5.55 29.83
CA ALA A 341 -12.69 -5.22 30.81
C ALA A 341 -12.84 -6.45 31.73
N ARG A 342 -12.54 -6.25 33.01
CA ARG A 342 -12.74 -7.23 34.08
C ARG A 342 -14.23 -7.40 34.36
#